data_AF-A0A817JW16-F1
#
_entry.id   AF-A0A817JW16-F1
#
_cell.length_a   1.000
_cell.length_b   1.000
_cell.length_c   1.000
_cell.angle_alpha   90.00
_cell.angle_beta   90.00
_cell.angle_gamma   90.00
#
_symmetry.space_group_name_H-M   'P 1'
#
loop_
_entity.id
_entity.type
_entity.pdbx_description
1 polymer ?
#
loop_
_entity_poly.entity_id
_entity_poly.type
_entity_poly.pdbx_seq_one_letter_code
_entity_poly.pdbx_strand_id
1 'polypeptide(L)'
;MCVKTRNGTYPHEWNKAAYYRCSKWCAYQQNCPPNYYYYAQINQCQLQPTDWTPRFDLTGRYQLGWGYFMDITQTGYNVRWIYETNEDRYAFVGQYINETMIMGMQTNIKKRTNCIVLENFELSVSGKRNFCRTRATFPCYCIDELPGINDISSGYDAAKMLSANEQNSKYRIFDLSEQNTTPFQTKILGQDRVFTRPKLVQITDISVRKQDTCQTVAYTFESFFRSYFQSTSFGIGIGIPGVISAAVGYSQTLRQVQEAITKSEKAVGVSTTWWGLYSVQLAPPFLLKLDPMFIESVDVLASEASNPSNEDHQAYYNQFVETYGTHYVSRIVVGGTAYLYTLLDSSYHKMSSYEETTSQVSLMFQYQQSYVESQNSESDWEAWQQTAGNYPVVVNRTLFSIHNLIKNKPTVREHLRKTIEFYLQKGVMPTLAELNGRSIGRSSLIPPKPQGPIIGLDVVGCGYDLLLMEITSVEDYFRWTTTVTVRESGGWLGIGRRRSQKTVTEFYRRFYQDYYNLVLRMKQIGWYTLSVTAYPYPKLNPIAQTAFNNLPTNFDIKDLQIWEDFFNIFGTHVVVSSNMGGQVWAETWYEKCLTYEHTQTWINEQVALHDSFDQLSARQLLFFSSIDETVLQYSK
;
A
#
# COMPACT_ATOMS: atom_id res chain seq x y z
N MET A 1 -26.01 29.65 -27.62
CA MET A 1 -26.28 31.11 -27.60
C MET A 1 -27.33 31.39 -26.54
N CYS A 2 -27.06 32.28 -25.59
CA CYS A 2 -28.03 32.64 -24.54
C CYS A 2 -28.49 34.08 -24.77
N VAL A 3 -29.81 34.29 -24.77
CA VAL A 3 -30.43 35.60 -25.01
C VAL A 3 -30.97 36.14 -23.70
N LYS A 4 -30.60 37.36 -23.34
CA LYS A 4 -31.08 38.09 -22.17
C LYS A 4 -32.48 38.60 -22.46
N THR A 5 -33.47 38.20 -21.65
CA THR A 5 -34.83 38.75 -21.75
C THR A 5 -35.13 39.65 -20.56
N ARG A 6 -35.49 40.90 -20.85
CA ARG A 6 -36.07 41.84 -19.89
C ARG A 6 -37.54 41.97 -20.29
N ASN A 7 -38.46 41.35 -19.55
CA ASN A 7 -39.82 41.84 -19.31
C ASN A 7 -40.65 40.77 -18.61
N GLY A 8 -40.81 40.95 -17.30
CA GLY A 8 -41.86 40.37 -16.50
C GLY A 8 -42.17 41.38 -15.39
N THR A 9 -43.42 41.79 -15.27
CA THR A 9 -43.93 42.62 -14.17
C THR A 9 -43.97 41.77 -12.90
N TYR A 10 -43.28 42.20 -11.84
CA TYR A 10 -43.25 41.52 -10.53
C TYR A 10 -43.82 42.42 -9.42
N PRO A 11 -44.38 41.84 -8.34
CA PRO A 11 -45.16 42.58 -7.34
C PRO A 11 -44.32 43.34 -6.31
N HIS A 12 -42.99 43.33 -6.40
CA HIS A 12 -42.12 43.97 -5.41
C HIS A 12 -40.74 44.35 -5.99
N GLU A 13 -40.20 45.50 -5.58
CA GLU A 13 -39.03 46.15 -6.22
C GLU A 13 -37.68 45.39 -6.10
N TRP A 14 -37.61 44.33 -5.30
CA TRP A 14 -36.35 43.69 -4.90
C TRP A 14 -35.95 42.52 -5.82
N ASN A 15 -36.80 42.13 -6.79
CA ASN A 15 -36.57 41.03 -7.74
C ASN A 15 -35.94 41.49 -9.08
N LYS A 16 -34.87 42.29 -9.03
CA LYS A 16 -34.15 42.74 -10.25
C LYS A 16 -32.81 42.00 -10.42
N ALA A 17 -32.84 40.70 -10.67
CA ALA A 17 -31.68 39.95 -11.19
C ALA A 17 -32.00 39.36 -12.58
N ALA A 18 -31.07 39.48 -13.53
CA ALA A 18 -31.29 39.13 -14.93
C ALA A 18 -31.27 37.61 -15.16
N TYR A 19 -32.23 37.10 -15.94
CA TYR A 19 -32.26 35.70 -16.39
C TYR A 19 -31.60 35.53 -17.76
N TYR A 20 -30.83 34.46 -17.91
CA TYR A 20 -30.38 33.94 -19.20
C TYR A 20 -31.06 32.59 -19.43
N ARG A 21 -31.78 32.44 -20.55
CA ARG A 21 -32.42 31.17 -20.93
C ARG A 21 -31.45 30.41 -21.84
N CYS A 22 -30.96 29.25 -21.38
CA CYS A 22 -30.19 28.33 -22.20
C CYS A 22 -30.86 26.95 -22.16
N SER A 23 -30.85 26.22 -23.27
CA SER A 23 -31.53 24.93 -23.41
C SER A 23 -30.68 23.80 -22.82
N LYS A 24 -31.20 23.21 -21.73
CA LYS A 24 -30.78 21.98 -21.01
C LYS A 24 -29.73 22.18 -19.89
N TRP A 25 -30.21 21.88 -18.67
CA TRP A 25 -29.53 21.80 -17.35
C TRP A 25 -29.06 23.13 -16.74
N CYS A 26 -29.73 23.57 -15.67
CA CYS A 26 -29.29 24.70 -14.85
C CYS A 26 -28.72 24.19 -13.52
N ALA A 27 -27.47 24.55 -13.20
CA ALA A 27 -26.99 24.58 -11.83
C ALA A 27 -27.33 25.96 -11.24
N TYR A 28 -27.93 25.97 -10.06
CA TYR A 28 -28.33 27.19 -9.35
C TYR A 28 -27.33 27.43 -8.21
N GLN A 29 -26.71 28.62 -8.18
CA GLN A 29 -25.94 29.08 -7.04
C GLN A 29 -26.63 30.36 -6.54
N GLN A 30 -27.52 30.21 -5.56
CA GLN A 30 -28.15 31.35 -4.90
C GLN A 30 -27.26 31.76 -3.72
N ASN A 31 -26.66 32.93 -3.80
CA ASN A 31 -26.04 33.55 -2.63
C ASN A 31 -27.16 34.14 -1.78
N CYS A 32 -27.46 33.52 -0.63
CA CYS A 32 -28.35 34.13 0.36
C CYS A 32 -27.64 35.33 1.03
N PRO A 33 -28.38 36.38 1.44
CA PRO A 33 -27.82 37.49 2.20
C PRO A 33 -27.23 37.04 3.56
N PRO A 34 -26.37 37.85 4.19
CA PRO A 34 -25.92 37.61 5.57
C PRO A 34 -27.13 37.40 6.51
N ASN A 35 -27.05 36.40 7.39
CA ASN A 35 -28.10 35.94 8.33
C ASN A 35 -29.27 35.14 7.71
N TYR A 36 -29.13 34.66 6.47
CA TYR A 36 -30.07 33.74 5.85
C TYR A 36 -29.37 32.45 5.39
N TYR A 37 -30.06 31.32 5.46
CA TYR A 37 -29.58 30.03 4.95
C TYR A 37 -30.50 29.48 3.87
N TYR A 38 -29.93 28.79 2.88
CA TYR A 38 -30.66 28.25 1.74
C TYR A 38 -31.32 26.92 2.09
N TYR A 39 -32.64 26.83 1.96
CA TYR A 39 -33.40 25.62 2.24
C TYR A 39 -33.67 24.83 0.96
N ALA A 40 -32.88 23.79 0.70
CA ALA A 40 -32.91 23.04 -0.56
C ALA A 40 -34.24 22.33 -0.83
N GLN A 41 -35.01 21.97 0.21
CA GLN A 41 -36.31 21.30 0.05
C GLN A 41 -37.40 22.22 -0.50
N ILE A 42 -37.29 23.54 -0.31
CA ILE A 42 -38.30 24.52 -0.75
C ILE A 42 -37.73 25.61 -1.68
N ASN A 43 -36.44 25.54 -2.03
CA ASN A 43 -35.73 26.50 -2.87
C ASN A 43 -35.90 27.98 -2.45
N GLN A 44 -35.76 28.27 -1.16
CA GLN A 44 -35.87 29.63 -0.61
C GLN A 44 -34.81 29.91 0.47
N CYS A 45 -34.35 31.16 0.55
CA CYS A 45 -33.52 31.64 1.66
C CYS A 45 -34.41 31.98 2.86
N GLN A 46 -34.13 31.44 4.05
CA GLN A 46 -34.85 31.77 5.28
C GLN A 46 -33.95 32.48 6.29
N LEU A 47 -34.54 33.41 7.04
CA LEU A 47 -33.90 34.15 8.12
C LEU A 47 -33.44 33.18 9.21
N GLN A 48 -32.23 33.36 9.72
CA GLN A 48 -31.84 32.77 11.00
C GLN A 48 -32.76 33.33 12.09
N PRO A 49 -33.58 32.50 12.77
CA PRO A 49 -34.42 32.98 13.86
C PRO A 49 -33.51 33.23 15.07
N THR A 50 -33.48 34.47 15.57
CA THR A 50 -32.60 34.89 16.67
C THR A 50 -33.09 34.50 18.07
N ASP A 51 -34.26 33.86 18.19
CA ASP A 51 -34.76 33.35 19.46
C ASP A 51 -35.25 31.91 19.31
N TRP A 52 -34.34 30.97 19.54
CA TRP A 52 -34.67 29.59 19.87
C TRP A 52 -34.23 29.34 21.31
N THR A 53 -35.09 29.68 22.25
CA THR A 53 -35.07 29.10 23.59
C THR A 53 -35.95 27.85 23.56
N PRO A 54 -35.41 26.64 23.81
CA PRO A 54 -36.24 25.46 24.01
C PRO A 54 -37.26 25.76 25.12
N ARG A 55 -38.57 25.56 24.86
CA ARG A 55 -39.63 25.92 25.83
C ARG A 55 -39.68 25.00 27.06
N PHE A 56 -38.82 23.98 27.15
CA PHE A 56 -38.82 23.01 28.24
C PHE A 56 -37.37 22.58 28.57
N ASP A 57 -36.95 22.78 29.81
CA ASP A 57 -35.79 22.07 30.37
C ASP A 57 -36.22 20.66 30.75
N LEU A 58 -35.84 19.66 29.95
CA LEU A 58 -36.06 18.25 30.29
C LEU A 58 -34.90 17.75 31.15
N THR A 59 -34.96 18.05 32.45
CA THR A 59 -34.09 17.40 33.44
C THR A 59 -34.94 16.50 34.33
N GLY A 60 -34.65 15.20 34.34
CA GLY A 60 -35.40 14.25 35.18
C GLY A 60 -35.14 12.78 34.86
N ARG A 61 -35.63 11.92 35.75
CA ARG A 61 -35.65 10.47 35.57
C ARG A 61 -36.98 10.05 34.94
N TYR A 62 -36.92 9.45 33.76
CA TYR A 62 -38.08 9.01 32.99
C TYR A 62 -38.14 7.49 32.96
N GLN A 63 -39.33 6.93 33.19
CA GLN A 63 -39.55 5.50 33.02
C GLN A 63 -39.88 5.23 31.54
N LEU A 64 -39.02 4.48 30.87
CA LEU A 64 -39.31 3.97 29.53
C LEU A 64 -40.27 2.78 29.65
N GLY A 65 -40.99 2.48 28.57
CA GLY A 65 -41.68 1.18 28.46
C GLY A 65 -40.69 0.04 28.77
N TRP A 66 -41.18 -1.07 29.33
CA TRP A 66 -40.39 -2.25 29.74
C TRP A 66 -39.62 -2.14 31.07
N GLY A 67 -39.84 -1.09 31.88
CA GLY A 67 -39.32 -1.02 33.25
C GLY A 67 -37.94 -0.38 33.41
N TYR A 68 -37.39 0.19 32.33
CA TYR A 68 -36.11 0.90 32.36
C TYR A 68 -36.27 2.36 32.81
N PHE A 69 -35.23 2.91 33.42
CA PHE A 69 -35.16 4.32 33.80
C PHE A 69 -34.09 5.03 32.96
N MET A 70 -34.39 6.24 32.51
CA MET A 70 -33.50 7.10 31.75
C MET A 70 -33.33 8.42 32.50
N ASP A 71 -32.09 8.77 32.81
CA ASP A 71 -31.76 10.07 33.39
C ASP A 71 -31.36 11.02 32.25
N ILE A 72 -32.22 12.00 31.95
CA ILE A 72 -32.00 12.98 30.89
C ILE A 72 -31.54 14.30 31.51
N THR A 73 -30.49 14.89 30.94
CA THR A 73 -30.05 16.25 31.25
C THR A 73 -29.94 17.01 29.94
N GLN A 74 -30.82 18.00 29.75
CA GLN A 74 -30.77 18.92 28.62
C GLN A 74 -30.16 20.25 29.08
N THR A 75 -29.19 20.76 28.32
CA THR A 75 -28.69 22.12 28.48
C THR A 75 -28.59 22.79 27.11
N GLY A 76 -29.60 23.61 26.79
CA GLY A 76 -29.73 24.23 25.47
C GLY A 76 -29.97 23.20 24.36
N TYR A 77 -29.14 23.21 23.31
CA TYR A 77 -29.21 22.28 22.18
C TYR A 77 -28.53 20.94 22.44
N ASN A 78 -27.76 20.82 23.53
CA ASN A 78 -27.05 19.60 23.87
C ASN A 78 -27.95 18.71 24.71
N VAL A 79 -28.01 17.44 24.35
CA VAL A 79 -28.72 16.41 25.10
C VAL A 79 -27.72 15.39 25.58
N ARG A 80 -27.79 15.09 26.88
CA ARG A 80 -27.07 13.98 27.47
C ARG A 80 -28.07 13.07 28.18
N TRP A 81 -27.97 11.77 27.95
CA TRP A 81 -28.68 10.82 28.80
C TRP A 81 -27.84 9.58 29.08
N ILE A 82 -28.16 8.94 30.19
CA ILE A 82 -27.58 7.65 30.59
C ILE A 82 -28.74 6.69 30.80
N TYR A 83 -28.63 5.51 30.21
CA TYR A 83 -29.58 4.42 30.45
C TYR A 83 -28.85 3.10 30.70
N GLU A 84 -29.48 2.25 31.49
CA GLU A 84 -28.98 0.92 31.84
C GLU A 84 -29.91 -0.14 31.25
N THR A 85 -29.29 -1.15 30.63
CA THR A 85 -29.92 -2.41 30.25
C THR A 85 -29.47 -3.48 31.25
N ASN A 86 -30.05 -4.68 31.19
CA ASN A 86 -29.67 -5.77 32.10
C ASN A 86 -28.19 -6.16 32.00
N GLU A 87 -27.54 -5.90 30.86
CA GLU A 87 -26.16 -6.32 30.59
C GLU A 87 -25.18 -5.14 30.55
N ASP A 88 -25.60 -4.00 29.97
CA ASP A 88 -24.73 -2.88 29.63
C ASP A 88 -25.28 -1.51 30.06
N ARG A 89 -24.36 -0.55 30.23
CA ARG A 89 -24.67 0.85 30.53
C ARG A 89 -24.24 1.73 29.36
N TYR A 90 -25.13 2.60 28.91
CA TYR A 90 -24.90 3.46 27.75
C TYR A 90 -24.97 4.93 28.15
N ALA A 91 -24.09 5.74 27.57
CA ALA A 91 -24.16 7.19 27.62
C ALA A 91 -24.38 7.71 26.20
N PHE A 92 -25.34 8.61 26.02
CA PHE A 92 -25.54 9.34 24.77
C PHE A 92 -25.22 10.81 24.98
N VAL A 93 -24.51 11.40 24.02
CA VAL A 93 -24.26 12.83 23.95
C VAL A 93 -24.55 13.29 22.53
N GLY A 94 -25.51 14.18 22.35
CA GLY A 94 -25.93 14.65 21.03
C GLY A 94 -26.43 16.08 21.03
N GLN A 95 -26.80 16.54 19.83
CA GLN A 95 -27.39 17.84 19.59
C GLN A 95 -28.68 17.70 18.79
N TYR A 96 -29.67 18.53 19.10
CA TYR A 96 -30.85 18.65 18.25
C TYR A 96 -30.46 19.23 16.89
N ILE A 97 -30.79 18.51 15.82
CA ILE A 97 -30.65 19.01 14.45
C ILE A 97 -31.91 19.79 14.05
N ASN A 98 -33.07 19.39 14.59
CA ASN A 98 -34.34 20.11 14.46
C ASN A 98 -35.24 19.79 15.68
N GLU A 99 -36.49 20.24 15.66
CA GLU A 99 -37.47 20.06 16.76
C GLU A 99 -37.70 18.60 17.19
N THR A 100 -37.40 17.61 16.34
CA THR A 100 -37.76 16.20 16.55
C THR A 100 -36.60 15.23 16.41
N MET A 101 -35.45 15.70 15.94
CA MET A 101 -34.31 14.85 15.57
C MET A 101 -33.07 15.23 16.36
N ILE A 102 -32.49 14.24 17.04
CA ILE A 102 -31.24 14.36 17.78
C ILE A 102 -30.21 13.50 17.08
N MET A 103 -29.04 14.08 16.78
CA MET A 103 -27.88 13.32 16.33
C MET A 103 -26.82 13.38 17.40
N GLY A 104 -26.27 12.23 17.74
CA GLY A 104 -25.24 12.17 18.77
C GLY A 104 -24.47 10.87 18.75
N MET A 105 -23.52 10.80 19.67
CA MET A 105 -22.70 9.63 19.89
C MET A 105 -23.24 8.87 21.09
N GLN A 106 -23.51 7.58 20.89
CA GLN A 106 -23.78 6.64 21.96
C GLN A 106 -22.50 5.87 22.28
N THR A 107 -22.12 5.85 23.55
CA THR A 107 -20.99 5.10 24.07
C THR A 107 -21.48 4.01 25.00
N ASN A 108 -21.08 2.76 24.76
CA ASN A 108 -21.19 1.71 25.77
C ASN A 108 -20.08 1.91 26.80
N ILE A 109 -20.46 2.27 28.04
CA ILE A 109 -19.52 2.66 29.08
C ILE A 109 -18.65 1.47 29.52
N LYS A 110 -19.20 0.25 29.51
CA LYS A 110 -18.44 -0.97 29.88
C LYS A 110 -17.48 -1.41 28.78
N LYS A 111 -17.92 -1.38 27.52
CA LYS A 111 -17.17 -1.90 26.36
C LYS A 111 -16.31 -0.85 25.65
N ARG A 112 -16.42 0.44 26.00
CA ARG A 112 -15.75 1.58 25.35
C ARG A 112 -15.97 1.67 23.84
N THR A 113 -17.11 1.18 23.35
CA THR A 113 -17.47 1.27 21.93
C THR A 113 -18.35 2.50 21.69
N ASN A 114 -18.05 3.25 20.63
CA ASN A 114 -18.81 4.43 20.21
C ASN A 114 -19.58 4.11 18.93
N CYS A 115 -20.86 4.46 18.87
CA CYS A 115 -21.65 4.41 17.65
C CYS A 115 -22.40 5.72 17.47
N ILE A 116 -22.47 6.22 16.23
CA ILE A 116 -23.29 7.39 15.89
C ILE A 116 -24.74 6.91 15.81
N VAL A 117 -25.63 7.59 16.52
CA VAL A 117 -27.06 7.26 16.54
C VAL A 117 -27.85 8.49 16.11
N LEU A 118 -28.80 8.26 15.19
CA LEU A 118 -29.83 9.20 14.79
C LEU A 118 -31.14 8.73 15.38
N GLU A 119 -31.68 9.48 16.34
CA GLU A 119 -32.97 9.16 16.97
C GLU A 119 -34.01 10.23 16.66
N ASN A 120 -35.19 9.77 16.24
CA ASN A 120 -36.39 10.60 16.14
C ASN A 120 -37.21 10.47 17.43
N PHE A 121 -37.51 11.59 18.07
CA PHE A 121 -38.39 11.66 19.23
C PHE A 121 -39.76 12.22 18.82
N GLU A 122 -40.82 11.44 19.02
CA GLU A 122 -42.20 11.94 19.03
C GLU A 122 -42.67 12.08 20.48
N LEU A 123 -42.82 13.32 20.95
CA LEU A 123 -43.40 13.64 22.25
C LEU A 123 -44.93 13.82 22.11
N SER A 124 -45.70 12.80 22.44
CA SER A 124 -47.16 12.91 22.56
C SER A 124 -47.54 13.38 23.96
N VAL A 125 -47.86 14.66 24.11
CA VAL A 125 -48.36 15.23 25.38
C VAL A 125 -49.86 14.92 25.51
N SER A 126 -50.20 13.82 26.18
CA SER A 126 -51.55 13.53 26.64
C SER A 126 -51.63 13.78 28.15
N GLY A 127 -52.56 14.65 28.57
CA GLY A 127 -52.71 15.09 29.95
C GLY A 127 -52.70 13.94 30.96
N LYS A 128 -51.87 14.10 31.99
CA LYS A 128 -51.69 13.24 33.18
C LYS A 128 -51.13 11.83 32.92
N ARG A 129 -50.03 11.74 32.16
CA ARG A 129 -48.81 10.92 32.40
C ARG A 129 -47.97 11.02 31.12
N ASN A 130 -46.78 11.61 31.21
CA ASN A 130 -45.88 11.71 30.06
C ASN A 130 -45.33 10.31 29.74
N PHE A 131 -45.83 9.69 28.67
CA PHE A 131 -45.23 8.48 28.10
C PHE A 131 -44.40 8.89 26.88
N CYS A 132 -43.07 8.84 27.02
CA CYS A 132 -42.17 8.91 25.87
C CYS A 132 -42.17 7.54 25.18
N ARG A 133 -42.58 7.47 23.92
CA ARG A 133 -42.52 6.25 23.11
C ARG A 133 -41.42 6.42 22.07
N THR A 134 -40.23 5.91 22.34
CA THR A 134 -39.16 5.83 21.34
C THR A 134 -39.46 4.65 20.41
N ARG A 135 -39.48 4.91 19.10
CA ARG A 135 -39.66 3.88 18.07
C ARG A 135 -38.36 3.78 17.27
N ALA A 136 -37.35 3.15 17.85
CA ALA A 136 -36.11 2.84 17.13
C ALA A 136 -36.34 1.59 16.27
N THR A 137 -36.68 1.77 14.99
CA THR A 137 -36.84 0.67 14.01
C THR A 137 -35.62 0.44 13.12
N PHE A 138 -34.49 1.11 13.38
CA PHE A 138 -33.27 0.89 12.61
C PHE A 138 -32.24 0.14 13.47
N PRO A 139 -31.80 -1.07 13.07
CA PRO A 139 -30.60 -1.65 13.67
C PRO A 139 -29.44 -0.68 13.45
N CYS A 140 -28.84 -0.22 14.55
CA CYS A 140 -27.62 0.59 14.51
C CYS A 140 -26.49 -0.28 13.96
N TYR A 141 -26.28 -0.26 12.64
CA TYR A 141 -25.05 -0.78 12.07
C TYR A 141 -23.95 0.25 12.36
N CYS A 142 -23.09 -0.05 13.33
CA CYS A 142 -21.85 0.70 13.48
C CYS A 142 -21.00 0.35 12.25
N ILE A 143 -20.95 1.28 11.32
CA ILE A 143 -20.13 1.15 10.12
C ILE A 143 -18.69 1.39 10.57
N ASP A 144 -17.93 0.31 10.67
CA ASP A 144 -16.50 0.38 10.96
C ASP A 144 -15.76 0.90 9.71
N GLU A 145 -14.81 1.82 9.90
CA GLU A 145 -13.84 2.15 8.87
C GLU A 145 -12.99 0.91 8.55
N LEU A 146 -12.72 0.70 7.26
CA LEU A 146 -11.88 -0.41 6.82
C LEU A 146 -10.47 -0.28 7.45
N PRO A 147 -9.98 -1.29 8.19
CA PRO A 147 -8.63 -1.24 8.76
C PRO A 147 -7.58 -1.04 7.66
N GLY A 148 -6.64 -0.12 7.89
CA GLY A 148 -5.60 0.27 6.93
C GLY A 148 -5.99 1.41 5.97
N ILE A 149 -7.24 1.91 5.98
CA ILE A 149 -7.64 3.02 5.11
C ILE A 149 -6.83 4.30 5.39
N ASN A 150 -6.56 4.57 6.66
CA ASN A 150 -5.78 5.73 7.08
C ASN A 150 -4.31 5.58 6.64
N ASP A 151 -3.73 4.38 6.74
CA ASP A 151 -2.37 4.10 6.26
C ASP A 151 -2.18 4.41 4.78
N ILE A 152 -3.16 4.09 3.91
CA ILE A 152 -3.05 4.40 2.48
C ILE A 152 -3.31 5.86 2.14
N SER A 153 -4.16 6.55 2.91
CA SER A 153 -4.44 7.97 2.68
C SER A 153 -3.31 8.89 3.15
N SER A 154 -2.44 8.40 4.03
CA SER A 154 -1.40 9.17 4.70
C SER A 154 -0.03 9.03 4.05
N GLY A 155 0.80 10.01 4.35
CA GLY A 155 2.22 9.92 4.11
C GLY A 155 2.92 8.89 4.98
N TYR A 156 4.14 8.54 4.59
CA TYR A 156 4.91 7.48 5.21
C TYR A 156 6.38 7.85 5.30
N ASP A 157 6.93 7.75 6.50
CA ASP A 157 8.35 7.98 6.72
C ASP A 157 9.14 6.66 6.63
N ALA A 158 9.70 6.40 5.45
CA ALA A 158 10.49 5.19 5.22
C ALA A 158 11.77 5.10 6.06
N ALA A 159 12.31 6.22 6.56
CA ALA A 159 13.45 6.20 7.47
C ALA A 159 13.06 5.69 8.88
N LYS A 160 11.81 5.93 9.28
CA LYS A 160 11.28 5.59 10.62
C LYS A 160 10.39 4.36 10.67
N MET A 161 10.21 3.69 9.54
CA MET A 161 9.38 2.49 9.34
C MET A 161 9.48 1.42 10.46
N LEU A 162 10.57 1.38 11.21
CA LEU A 162 10.87 0.33 12.19
C LEU A 162 10.78 0.78 13.65
N SER A 163 10.31 2.00 13.91
CA SER A 163 9.92 2.41 15.24
C SER A 163 8.69 1.61 15.67
N ALA A 164 8.88 0.66 16.59
CA ALA A 164 7.84 -0.29 17.03
C ALA A 164 6.65 0.38 17.75
N ASN A 165 6.76 1.67 18.07
CA ASN A 165 5.82 2.40 18.92
C ASN A 165 5.14 3.59 18.22
N GLU A 166 5.47 3.92 16.97
CA GLU A 166 4.86 5.05 16.27
C GLU A 166 4.06 4.56 15.06
N GLN A 167 2.81 5.03 14.98
CA GLN A 167 2.09 5.04 13.73
C GLN A 167 2.93 5.83 12.73
N ASN A 168 3.68 5.13 11.88
CA ASN A 168 4.52 5.75 10.84
C ASN A 168 3.68 6.47 9.76
N SER A 169 2.35 6.35 9.83
CA SER A 169 1.40 7.17 9.09
C SER A 169 1.55 8.63 9.52
N LYS A 170 1.85 9.45 8.54
CA LYS A 170 1.97 10.89 8.67
C LYS A 170 0.64 11.59 8.38
N TYR A 171 0.69 12.89 8.16
CA TYR A 171 -0.47 13.64 7.71
C TYR A 171 -1.04 13.08 6.40
N ARG A 172 -2.34 13.29 6.22
CA ARG A 172 -3.09 12.83 5.05
C ARG A 172 -2.55 13.50 3.78
N ILE A 173 -2.34 12.70 2.75
CA ILE A 173 -1.93 13.16 1.41
C ILE A 173 -3.12 13.11 0.45
N PHE A 174 -3.98 12.11 0.59
CA PHE A 174 -5.13 11.90 -0.29
C PHE A 174 -6.44 12.15 0.45
N ASP A 175 -7.26 13.03 -0.10
CA ASP A 175 -8.63 13.24 0.37
C ASP A 175 -9.54 12.14 -0.18
N LEU A 176 -9.75 11.11 0.63
CA LEU A 176 -10.66 10.01 0.31
C LEU A 176 -12.10 10.28 0.80
N SER A 177 -12.41 11.52 1.24
CA SER A 177 -13.67 11.87 1.89
C SER A 177 -14.80 12.28 0.95
N GLU A 178 -14.58 12.39 -0.36
CA GLU A 178 -15.67 12.71 -1.31
C GLU A 178 -16.68 11.55 -1.43
N GLN A 179 -17.60 11.58 -0.45
CA GLN A 179 -18.72 10.70 -0.19
C GLN A 179 -19.98 11.22 -0.89
N ASN A 180 -20.13 10.94 -2.18
CA ASN A 180 -21.44 11.04 -2.85
C ASN A 180 -21.85 9.76 -3.57
N THR A 181 -21.18 8.64 -3.29
CA THR A 181 -21.63 7.32 -3.71
C THR A 181 -21.87 6.49 -2.47
N THR A 182 -23.05 5.86 -2.40
CA THR A 182 -23.40 4.81 -1.44
C THR A 182 -22.16 3.98 -1.13
N PRO A 183 -21.67 3.99 0.12
CA PRO A 183 -20.40 3.39 0.42
C PRO A 183 -20.47 1.90 0.07
N PHE A 184 -19.49 1.42 -0.68
CA PHE A 184 -19.48 0.02 -1.10
C PHE A 184 -19.25 -0.83 0.13
N GLN A 185 -20.25 -1.64 0.46
CA GLN A 185 -20.16 -2.64 1.50
C GLN A 185 -19.26 -3.76 1.02
N THR A 186 -18.20 -4.04 1.78
CA THR A 186 -17.38 -5.24 1.58
C THR A 186 -17.51 -6.12 2.81
N LYS A 187 -17.74 -7.41 2.59
CA LYS A 187 -17.57 -8.44 3.61
C LYS A 187 -16.17 -9.01 3.44
N ILE A 188 -15.38 -9.02 4.51
CA ILE A 188 -14.05 -9.62 4.51
C ILE A 188 -14.22 -11.08 4.91
N LEU A 189 -13.62 -12.01 4.17
CA LEU A 189 -13.70 -13.44 4.51
C LEU A 189 -13.23 -13.66 5.96
N GLY A 190 -14.05 -14.38 6.74
CA GLY A 190 -13.78 -14.63 8.17
C GLY A 190 -14.30 -13.56 9.12
N GLN A 191 -14.90 -12.46 8.63
CA GLN A 191 -15.57 -11.47 9.48
C GLN A 191 -17.03 -11.30 9.08
N ASP A 192 -17.94 -11.25 10.07
CA ASP A 192 -19.35 -10.89 9.86
C ASP A 192 -19.57 -9.36 9.81
N ARG A 193 -18.49 -8.59 9.70
CA ARG A 193 -18.53 -7.14 9.63
C ARG A 193 -18.62 -6.67 8.18
N VAL A 194 -19.34 -5.56 8.03
CA VAL A 194 -19.48 -4.86 6.76
C VAL A 194 -18.73 -3.54 6.86
N PHE A 195 -17.73 -3.36 6.00
CA PHE A 195 -16.92 -2.14 5.99
C PHE A 195 -17.33 -1.25 4.84
N THR A 196 -17.17 0.06 5.04
CA THR A 196 -17.30 1.04 3.97
C THR A 196 -15.94 1.39 3.37
N ARG A 197 -15.89 1.47 2.05
CA ARG A 197 -14.68 1.87 1.31
C ARG A 197 -14.94 3.02 0.34
N PRO A 198 -13.95 3.91 0.12
CA PRO A 198 -14.00 4.90 -0.96
C PRO A 198 -14.04 4.25 -2.35
N LYS A 199 -14.66 4.92 -3.33
CA LYS A 199 -14.80 4.43 -4.71
C LYS A 199 -13.46 4.15 -5.40
N LEU A 200 -12.45 4.97 -5.09
CA LEU A 200 -11.10 4.88 -5.68
C LEU A 200 -10.16 3.95 -4.90
N VAL A 201 -10.71 3.13 -3.99
CA VAL A 201 -9.97 2.13 -3.22
C VAL A 201 -10.43 0.74 -3.66
N GLN A 202 -9.51 0.00 -4.28
CA GLN A 202 -9.72 -1.41 -4.60
C GLN A 202 -9.36 -2.26 -3.38
N ILE A 203 -10.25 -3.18 -3.03
CA ILE A 203 -10.00 -4.21 -2.03
C ILE A 203 -10.01 -5.53 -2.77
N THR A 204 -8.98 -6.32 -2.54
CA THR A 204 -8.88 -7.69 -3.05
C THR A 204 -8.75 -8.60 -1.85
N ASP A 205 -9.71 -9.50 -1.70
CA ASP A 205 -9.56 -10.60 -0.76
C ASP A 205 -8.42 -11.49 -1.25
N ILE A 206 -7.44 -11.70 -0.38
CA ILE A 206 -6.32 -12.56 -0.70
C ILE A 206 -6.39 -13.82 0.15
N SER A 207 -6.84 -13.72 1.41
CA SER A 207 -6.90 -14.80 2.39
C SER A 207 -5.71 -15.76 2.30
N VAL A 208 -4.51 -15.21 2.06
CA VAL A 208 -3.28 -16.00 1.88
C VAL A 208 -2.62 -16.14 3.23
N ARG A 209 -2.42 -17.39 3.63
CA ARG A 209 -1.53 -17.74 4.73
C ARG A 209 -0.18 -18.10 4.15
N LYS A 210 0.87 -17.45 4.65
CA LYS A 210 2.23 -17.82 4.30
C LYS A 210 3.03 -18.01 5.58
N GLN A 211 3.51 -19.23 5.75
CA GLN A 211 4.41 -19.58 6.83
C GLN A 211 5.78 -19.84 6.21
N ASP A 212 6.71 -18.91 6.41
CA ASP A 212 8.07 -19.07 5.93
C ASP A 212 8.96 -19.47 7.11
N THR A 213 9.17 -20.78 7.27
CA THR A 213 10.12 -21.31 8.26
C THR A 213 11.55 -20.97 7.82
N CYS A 214 12.20 -20.03 8.51
CA CYS A 214 13.52 -19.47 8.19
C CYS A 214 13.66 -18.89 6.76
N GLN A 215 13.34 -17.61 6.61
CA GLN A 215 13.52 -16.90 5.34
C GLN A 215 15.00 -16.66 5.01
N THR A 216 15.83 -16.46 6.04
CA THR A 216 17.24 -16.13 5.87
C THR A 216 18.05 -16.37 7.15
N VAL A 217 19.35 -16.57 6.97
CA VAL A 217 20.37 -16.37 8.00
C VAL A 217 21.27 -15.24 7.54
N ALA A 218 21.35 -14.19 8.34
CA ALA A 218 22.11 -12.99 8.05
C ALA A 218 23.37 -12.90 8.93
N TYR A 219 24.52 -12.79 8.28
CA TYR A 219 25.82 -12.58 8.94
C TYR A 219 26.26 -11.12 8.95
N THR A 220 25.59 -10.28 8.18
CA THR A 220 25.83 -8.85 8.12
C THR A 220 24.52 -8.12 8.35
N PHE A 221 24.58 -6.94 8.96
CA PHE A 221 23.38 -6.15 9.18
C PHE A 221 22.68 -5.80 7.85
N GLU A 222 23.45 -5.57 6.78
CA GLU A 222 22.88 -5.33 5.45
C GLU A 222 22.09 -6.54 4.93
N SER A 223 22.60 -7.77 5.06
CA SER A 223 21.87 -8.97 4.63
C SER A 223 20.60 -9.22 5.44
N PHE A 224 20.67 -8.98 6.76
CA PHE A 224 19.51 -9.01 7.65
C PHE A 224 18.47 -7.99 7.17
N PHE A 225 18.89 -6.74 6.98
CA PHE A 225 18.01 -5.65 6.61
C PHE A 225 17.37 -5.90 5.24
N ARG A 226 18.14 -6.33 4.23
CA ARG A 226 17.57 -6.66 2.91
C ARG A 226 16.48 -7.72 3.00
N SER A 227 16.68 -8.74 3.83
CA SER A 227 15.70 -9.82 4.00
C SER A 227 14.46 -9.33 4.74
N TYR A 228 14.66 -8.55 5.80
CA TYR A 228 13.58 -7.94 6.58
C TYR A 228 12.68 -7.04 5.71
N PHE A 229 13.28 -6.25 4.81
CA PHE A 229 12.58 -5.34 3.92
C PHE A 229 11.96 -6.00 2.69
N GLN A 230 12.06 -7.31 2.50
CA GLN A 230 11.34 -8.00 1.41
C GLN A 230 9.81 -7.82 1.52
N SER A 231 9.31 -7.55 2.73
CA SER A 231 7.90 -7.26 3.01
C SER A 231 7.46 -5.82 2.68
N THR A 232 8.38 -4.93 2.29
CA THR A 232 8.06 -3.57 1.83
C THR A 232 8.64 -3.35 0.44
N SER A 233 7.76 -3.10 -0.52
CA SER A 233 8.17 -2.76 -1.88
C SER A 233 8.30 -1.25 -2.03
N PHE A 234 9.42 -0.80 -2.58
CA PHE A 234 9.62 0.58 -2.97
C PHE A 234 9.44 0.69 -4.49
N GLY A 235 8.66 1.68 -4.92
CA GLY A 235 8.59 2.09 -6.31
C GLY A 235 9.94 2.60 -6.82
N ILE A 236 10.02 2.80 -8.13
CA ILE A 236 11.23 3.24 -8.85
C ILE A 236 11.78 4.53 -8.21
N GLY A 237 13.08 4.54 -7.88
CA GLY A 237 13.77 5.78 -7.50
C GLY A 237 14.65 5.75 -6.25
N ILE A 238 14.58 4.72 -5.40
CA ILE A 238 15.30 4.73 -4.10
C ILE A 238 16.15 3.47 -3.89
N GLY A 239 17.43 3.67 -3.60
CA GLY A 239 18.37 2.61 -3.24
C GLY A 239 18.24 2.24 -1.76
N ILE A 240 18.06 0.95 -1.49
CA ILE A 240 18.02 0.34 -0.15
C ILE A 240 19.22 0.73 0.74
N PRO A 241 20.48 0.89 0.26
CA PRO A 241 21.64 1.07 1.14
C PRO A 241 21.53 2.27 2.10
N GLY A 242 20.89 3.35 1.64
CA GLY A 242 20.71 4.54 2.46
C GLY A 242 19.77 4.31 3.65
N VAL A 243 18.60 3.72 3.38
CA VAL A 243 17.52 3.51 4.35
C VAL A 243 17.98 2.71 5.57
N ILE A 244 19.01 1.86 5.40
CA ILE A 244 19.62 1.02 6.43
C ILE A 244 20.15 1.85 7.60
N SER A 245 20.92 2.91 7.32
CA SER A 245 21.61 3.69 8.35
C SER A 245 20.60 4.47 9.21
N ALA A 246 19.58 5.03 8.56
CA ALA A 246 18.53 5.80 9.20
C ALA A 246 17.68 4.94 10.14
N ALA A 247 17.21 3.79 9.66
CA ALA A 247 16.27 2.95 10.37
C ALA A 247 16.82 2.34 11.67
N VAL A 248 18.14 2.10 11.75
CA VAL A 248 18.82 1.63 12.96
C VAL A 248 18.63 2.60 14.13
N GLY A 249 18.65 3.91 13.88
CA GLY A 249 18.54 4.91 14.93
C GLY A 249 17.18 4.91 15.65
N TYR A 250 16.13 4.46 14.96
CA TYR A 250 14.75 4.57 15.43
C TYR A 250 14.17 3.28 16.02
N SER A 251 14.77 2.12 15.75
CA SER A 251 14.26 0.82 16.18
C SER A 251 15.16 0.17 17.23
N GLN A 252 14.64 -0.01 18.45
CA GLN A 252 15.37 -0.71 19.50
C GLN A 252 15.70 -2.15 19.09
N THR A 253 14.77 -2.85 18.44
CA THR A 253 14.97 -4.21 17.93
C THR A 253 16.06 -4.25 16.86
N LEU A 254 16.05 -3.33 15.89
CA LEU A 254 17.14 -3.28 14.90
C LEU A 254 18.48 -2.95 15.54
N ARG A 255 18.51 -2.05 16.52
CA ARG A 255 19.74 -1.72 17.24
C ARG A 255 20.29 -2.95 17.95
N GLN A 256 19.44 -3.72 18.63
CA GLN A 256 19.84 -5.00 19.24
C GLN A 256 20.37 -6.00 18.20
N VAL A 257 19.70 -6.14 17.06
CA VAL A 257 20.15 -7.01 15.96
C VAL A 257 21.48 -6.53 15.38
N GLN A 258 21.61 -5.23 15.13
CA GLN A 258 22.84 -4.62 14.63
C GLN A 258 23.98 -4.81 15.61
N GLU A 259 23.76 -4.57 16.91
CA GLU A 259 24.76 -4.78 17.95
C GLU A 259 25.13 -6.25 18.06
N ALA A 260 24.16 -7.17 18.00
CA ALA A 260 24.41 -8.61 18.00
C ALA A 260 25.31 -9.02 16.82
N ILE A 261 25.05 -8.52 15.61
CA ILE A 261 25.83 -8.83 14.42
C ILE A 261 27.21 -8.16 14.46
N THR A 262 27.26 -6.85 14.74
CA THR A 262 28.46 -6.03 14.56
C THR A 262 29.40 -6.05 15.77
N LYS A 263 28.86 -6.08 17.00
CA LYS A 263 29.66 -6.07 18.23
C LYS A 263 29.87 -7.46 18.81
N SER A 264 28.90 -8.37 18.63
CA SER A 264 28.97 -9.72 19.21
C SER A 264 29.24 -10.83 18.18
N GLU A 265 29.51 -10.46 16.92
CA GLU A 265 29.78 -11.40 15.80
C GLU A 265 28.69 -12.49 15.62
N LYS A 266 27.46 -12.23 16.06
CA LYS A 266 26.37 -13.20 15.96
C LYS A 266 25.78 -13.24 14.57
N ALA A 267 25.34 -14.42 14.15
CA ALA A 267 24.45 -14.53 12.99
C ALA A 267 22.99 -14.39 13.46
N VAL A 268 22.12 -13.88 12.60
CA VAL A 268 20.70 -13.72 12.92
C VAL A 268 19.85 -14.49 11.93
N GLY A 269 19.19 -15.52 12.43
CA GLY A 269 18.13 -16.22 11.73
C GLY A 269 16.83 -15.42 11.83
N VAL A 270 16.16 -15.21 10.69
CA VAL A 270 14.85 -14.56 10.66
C VAL A 270 13.82 -15.56 10.17
N SER A 271 12.86 -15.86 11.03
CA SER A 271 11.67 -16.62 10.66
C SER A 271 10.46 -15.71 10.74
N THR A 272 9.61 -15.75 9.73
CA THR A 272 8.43 -14.91 9.67
C THR A 272 7.24 -15.73 9.26
N THR A 273 6.11 -15.35 9.83
CA THR A 273 4.82 -15.95 9.51
C THR A 273 3.85 -14.81 9.43
N TRP A 274 3.15 -14.74 8.30
CA TRP A 274 2.19 -13.68 8.07
C TRP A 274 0.93 -14.26 7.46
N TRP A 275 -0.17 -13.65 7.87
CA TRP A 275 -1.49 -13.96 7.38
C TRP A 275 -2.04 -12.69 6.74
N GLY A 276 -2.16 -12.70 5.42
CA GLY A 276 -2.83 -11.62 4.69
C GLY A 276 -4.30 -11.95 4.56
N LEU A 277 -5.17 -11.11 5.13
CA LEU A 277 -6.61 -11.24 4.98
C LEU A 277 -7.05 -10.63 3.65
N TYR A 278 -6.69 -9.38 3.44
CA TYR A 278 -7.03 -8.64 2.24
C TYR A 278 -5.90 -7.67 1.89
N SER A 279 -5.90 -7.22 0.64
CA SER A 279 -5.07 -6.11 0.21
C SER A 279 -5.94 -4.91 -0.15
N VAL A 280 -5.44 -3.73 0.16
CA VAL A 280 -6.06 -2.45 -0.16
C VAL A 280 -5.13 -1.72 -1.11
N GLN A 281 -5.65 -1.29 -2.25
CA GLN A 281 -4.90 -0.62 -3.29
C GLN A 281 -5.59 0.68 -3.67
N LEU A 282 -4.82 1.76 -3.68
CA LEU A 282 -5.25 3.04 -4.19
C LEU A 282 -5.33 3.02 -5.72
N ALA A 283 -6.30 3.76 -6.27
CA ALA A 283 -6.24 4.17 -7.66
C ALA A 283 -4.94 4.95 -7.93
N PRO A 284 -4.48 4.98 -9.19
CA PRO A 284 -3.33 5.78 -9.57
C PRO A 284 -3.42 7.24 -9.09
N PRO A 285 -2.33 7.86 -8.62
CA PRO A 285 -2.38 9.16 -7.95
C PRO A 285 -2.99 10.30 -8.78
N PHE A 286 -2.88 10.26 -10.10
CA PHE A 286 -3.46 11.28 -10.98
C PHE A 286 -5.01 11.28 -10.98
N LEU A 287 -5.64 10.22 -10.48
CA LEU A 287 -7.09 10.14 -10.27
C LEU A 287 -7.51 10.49 -8.85
N LEU A 288 -6.55 10.58 -7.93
CA LEU A 288 -6.83 10.85 -6.52
C LEU A 288 -6.84 12.36 -6.28
N LYS A 289 -7.79 12.79 -5.46
CA LYS A 289 -7.79 14.15 -4.95
C LYS A 289 -6.75 14.26 -3.84
N LEU A 290 -5.85 15.23 -3.96
CA LEU A 290 -4.89 15.54 -2.91
C LEU A 290 -5.59 16.27 -1.76
N ASP A 291 -5.12 16.01 -0.54
CA ASP A 291 -5.59 16.69 0.66
C ASP A 291 -5.33 18.21 0.55
N PRO A 292 -6.30 19.09 0.89
CA PRO A 292 -6.12 20.54 0.80
C PRO A 292 -4.88 21.05 1.54
N MET A 293 -4.55 20.47 2.71
CA MET A 293 -3.39 20.89 3.48
C MET A 293 -2.08 20.46 2.83
N PHE A 294 -2.08 19.29 2.19
CA PHE A 294 -0.95 18.85 1.38
C PHE A 294 -0.71 19.80 0.20
N ILE A 295 -1.77 20.18 -0.52
CA ILE A 295 -1.68 21.14 -1.63
C ILE A 295 -1.12 22.48 -1.14
N GLU A 296 -1.67 23.03 -0.06
CA GLU A 296 -1.22 24.30 0.51
C GLU A 296 0.25 24.25 0.95
N SER A 297 0.67 23.13 1.54
CA SER A 297 2.08 22.92 1.92
C SER A 297 3.01 22.92 0.70
N VAL A 298 2.58 22.33 -0.41
CA VAL A 298 3.31 22.36 -1.69
C VAL A 298 3.27 23.75 -2.35
N ASP A 299 2.22 24.54 -2.13
CA ASP A 299 2.14 25.94 -2.57
C ASP A 299 3.14 26.82 -1.80
N VAL A 300 3.24 26.66 -0.48
CA VAL A 300 4.23 27.36 0.36
C VAL A 300 5.66 27.04 -0.07
N LEU A 301 5.98 25.76 -0.34
CA LEU A 301 7.29 25.40 -0.88
C LEU A 301 7.59 26.11 -2.21
N ALA A 302 6.57 26.35 -3.04
CA ALA A 302 6.73 27.00 -4.33
C ALA A 302 6.84 28.53 -4.24
N SER A 303 6.11 29.18 -3.32
CA SER A 303 6.18 30.63 -3.15
C SER A 303 7.45 31.05 -2.41
N GLU A 304 7.78 30.35 -1.32
CA GLU A 304 8.86 30.75 -0.42
C GLU A 304 10.20 30.09 -0.75
N ALA A 305 10.19 28.85 -1.26
CA ALA A 305 11.38 28.01 -1.31
C ALA A 305 11.58 27.27 -2.64
N SER A 306 11.05 27.78 -3.76
CA SER A 306 11.18 27.12 -5.07
C SER A 306 12.64 26.95 -5.50
N ASN A 307 13.50 27.91 -5.13
CA ASN A 307 14.95 27.83 -5.27
C ASN A 307 15.61 28.18 -3.92
N PRO A 308 15.89 27.19 -3.06
CA PRO A 308 16.47 27.45 -1.75
C PRO A 308 17.82 28.15 -1.85
N SER A 309 17.92 29.34 -1.28
CA SER A 309 19.12 30.19 -1.30
C SER A 309 19.76 30.38 0.08
N ASN A 310 19.06 29.98 1.13
CA ASN A 310 19.49 30.02 2.53
C ASN A 310 18.93 28.81 3.31
N GLU A 311 19.37 28.65 4.55
CA GLU A 311 18.93 27.53 5.41
C GLU A 311 17.45 27.62 5.82
N ASP A 312 16.88 28.83 5.92
CA ASP A 312 15.44 29.00 6.22
C ASP A 312 14.58 28.40 5.09
N HIS A 313 15.00 28.54 3.83
CA HIS A 313 14.32 27.91 2.71
C HIS A 313 14.42 26.39 2.77
N GLN A 314 15.57 25.84 3.18
CA GLN A 314 15.75 24.40 3.37
C GLN A 314 14.89 23.86 4.52
N ALA A 315 14.70 24.64 5.59
CA ALA A 315 13.89 24.27 6.73
C ALA A 315 12.43 23.94 6.32
N TYR A 316 11.87 24.64 5.33
CA TYR A 316 10.53 24.28 4.81
C TYR A 316 10.46 22.88 4.20
N TYR A 317 11.49 22.45 3.44
CA TYR A 317 11.53 21.09 2.89
C TYR A 317 11.72 20.05 3.99
N ASN A 318 12.56 20.35 4.99
CA ASN A 318 12.76 19.48 6.13
C ASN A 318 11.45 19.29 6.92
N GLN A 319 10.74 20.39 7.20
CA GLN A 319 9.43 20.37 7.86
C GLN A 319 8.39 19.62 7.02
N PHE A 320 8.40 19.78 5.69
CA PHE A 320 7.51 19.04 4.81
C PHE A 320 7.74 17.53 4.90
N VAL A 321 9.00 17.07 4.87
CA VAL A 321 9.35 15.64 5.00
C VAL A 321 9.04 15.13 6.42
N GLU A 322 9.21 15.93 7.46
CA GLU A 322 8.81 15.53 8.82
C GLU A 322 7.29 15.37 8.96
N THR A 323 6.53 16.25 8.30
CA THR A 323 5.07 16.33 8.37
C THR A 323 4.41 15.25 7.54
N TYR A 324 4.83 15.06 6.28
CA TYR A 324 4.20 14.11 5.34
C TYR A 324 5.03 12.86 5.08
N GLY A 325 6.24 12.76 5.63
CA GLY A 325 7.14 11.64 5.37
C GLY A 325 7.84 11.75 4.01
N THR A 326 8.46 10.65 3.60
CA THR A 326 9.25 10.55 2.37
C THR A 326 8.49 9.91 1.22
N HIS A 327 7.43 9.17 1.54
CA HIS A 327 6.66 8.34 0.62
C HIS A 327 5.16 8.48 0.86
N TYR A 328 4.37 8.07 -0.11
CA TYR A 328 2.96 7.72 0.08
C TYR A 328 2.77 6.22 -0.15
N VAL A 329 1.72 5.66 0.43
CA VAL A 329 1.43 4.22 0.36
C VAL A 329 0.40 3.97 -0.74
N SER A 330 0.77 3.23 -1.78
CA SER A 330 -0.13 2.90 -2.91
C SER A 330 -0.91 1.61 -2.70
N ARG A 331 -0.34 0.66 -1.96
CA ARG A 331 -0.92 -0.64 -1.67
C ARG A 331 -0.48 -1.09 -0.29
N ILE A 332 -1.40 -1.73 0.41
CA ILE A 332 -1.13 -2.43 1.66
C ILE A 332 -1.70 -3.85 1.62
N VAL A 333 -1.10 -4.73 2.40
CA VAL A 333 -1.71 -6.00 2.81
C VAL A 333 -2.03 -5.89 4.28
N VAL A 334 -3.25 -6.28 4.65
CA VAL A 334 -3.78 -6.17 6.00
C VAL A 334 -4.04 -7.57 6.55
N GLY A 335 -3.64 -7.81 7.80
CA GLY A 335 -3.78 -9.09 8.48
C GLY A 335 -2.89 -9.18 9.73
N GLY A 336 -2.14 -10.27 9.90
CA GLY A 336 -1.24 -10.48 11.04
C GLY A 336 0.16 -10.85 10.60
N THR A 337 1.18 -10.39 11.33
CA THR A 337 2.57 -10.82 11.13
C THR A 337 3.22 -11.12 12.48
N ALA A 338 4.06 -12.15 12.51
CA ALA A 338 4.93 -12.46 13.63
C ALA A 338 6.35 -12.71 13.13
N TYR A 339 7.32 -12.16 13.87
CA TYR A 339 8.74 -12.25 13.59
C TYR A 339 9.42 -12.99 14.74
N LEU A 340 10.19 -14.03 14.43
CA LEU A 340 11.13 -14.65 15.36
C LEU A 340 12.56 -14.38 14.90
N TYR A 341 13.32 -13.71 15.77
CA TYR A 341 14.74 -13.48 15.57
C TYR A 341 15.55 -14.46 16.41
N THR A 342 16.29 -15.34 15.76
CA THR A 342 17.17 -16.31 16.41
C THR A 342 18.61 -15.79 16.34
N LEU A 343 19.17 -15.43 17.49
CA LEU A 343 20.58 -15.05 17.59
C LEU A 343 21.45 -16.30 17.72
N LEU A 344 22.36 -16.50 16.78
CA LEU A 344 23.28 -17.62 16.74
C LEU A 344 24.69 -17.16 17.12
N ASP A 345 25.38 -17.95 17.93
CA ASP A 345 26.75 -17.64 18.32
C ASP A 345 27.70 -17.65 17.10
N SER A 346 28.74 -16.81 17.17
CA SER A 346 29.73 -16.72 16.12
C SER A 346 30.48 -18.04 15.88
N SER A 347 30.70 -18.79 16.96
CA SER A 347 31.41 -20.07 16.94
C SER A 347 30.66 -21.13 16.15
N TYR A 348 29.33 -21.17 16.25
CA TYR A 348 28.49 -22.15 15.58
C TYR A 348 28.52 -21.98 14.05
N HIS A 349 28.40 -20.74 13.56
CA HIS A 349 28.42 -20.49 12.11
C HIS A 349 29.80 -20.60 11.48
N LYS A 350 30.87 -20.39 12.25
CA LYS A 350 32.25 -20.61 11.75
C LYS A 350 32.54 -22.10 11.52
N MET A 351 31.80 -22.97 12.21
CA MET A 351 31.94 -24.43 12.13
C MET A 351 30.90 -25.12 11.24
N SER A 352 29.78 -24.45 10.93
CA SER A 352 28.65 -25.03 10.19
C SER A 352 28.48 -24.37 8.83
N SER A 353 28.02 -25.11 7.85
CA SER A 353 27.63 -24.54 6.55
C SER A 353 26.40 -23.63 6.67
N TYR A 354 26.16 -22.83 5.62
CA TYR A 354 24.98 -21.97 5.55
C TYR A 354 23.68 -22.81 5.58
N GLU A 355 23.67 -23.93 4.86
CA GLU A 355 22.55 -24.86 4.77
C GLU A 355 22.26 -25.54 6.11
N GLU A 356 23.30 -25.98 6.84
CA GLU A 356 23.15 -26.54 8.19
C GLU A 356 22.62 -25.49 9.16
N THR A 357 23.16 -24.27 9.11
CA THR A 357 22.72 -23.17 9.98
C THR A 357 21.25 -22.83 9.73
N THR A 358 20.85 -22.71 8.46
CA THR A 358 19.47 -22.44 8.05
C THR A 358 18.53 -23.56 8.48
N SER A 359 18.97 -24.82 8.35
CA SER A 359 18.19 -25.99 8.79
C SER A 359 17.97 -25.98 10.31
N GLN A 360 19.00 -25.65 11.10
CA GLN A 360 18.86 -25.55 12.56
C GLN A 360 17.97 -24.39 13.01
N VAL A 361 18.07 -23.23 12.37
CA VAL A 361 17.16 -22.11 12.65
C VAL A 361 15.71 -22.49 12.33
N SER A 362 15.49 -23.20 11.22
CA SER A 362 14.17 -23.70 10.82
C SER A 362 13.61 -24.69 11.84
N LEU A 363 14.42 -25.66 12.28
CA LEU A 363 14.03 -26.63 13.30
C LEU A 363 13.73 -25.95 14.64
N MET A 364 14.54 -24.96 15.03
CA MET A 364 14.29 -24.17 16.25
C MET A 364 12.97 -23.42 16.16
N PHE A 365 12.64 -22.83 15.01
CA PHE A 365 11.36 -22.14 14.80
C PHE A 365 10.18 -23.11 14.91
N GLN A 366 10.25 -24.25 14.22
CA GLN A 366 9.22 -25.30 14.32
C GLN A 366 9.08 -25.82 15.75
N TYR A 367 10.19 -26.02 16.45
CA TYR A 367 10.18 -26.42 17.86
C TYR A 367 9.49 -25.37 18.72
N GLN A 368 9.86 -24.09 18.60
CA GLN A 368 9.22 -23.01 19.37
C GLN A 368 7.73 -22.89 19.07
N GLN A 369 7.34 -23.01 17.81
CA GLN A 369 5.93 -23.04 17.42
C GLN A 369 5.21 -24.22 18.08
N SER A 370 5.73 -25.44 17.93
CA SER A 370 5.14 -26.64 18.54
C SER A 370 5.13 -26.57 20.07
N TYR A 371 6.14 -25.93 20.68
CA TYR A 371 6.23 -25.75 22.12
C TYR A 371 5.10 -24.82 22.61
N VAL A 372 4.89 -23.69 21.93
CA VAL A 372 3.76 -22.79 22.18
C VAL A 372 2.42 -23.49 21.98
N GLU A 373 2.29 -24.33 20.94
CA GLU A 373 1.09 -25.14 20.68
C GLU A 373 0.88 -26.25 21.73
N SER A 374 1.96 -26.79 22.33
CA SER A 374 1.90 -27.91 23.29
C SER A 374 1.67 -27.49 24.75
N GLN A 375 2.15 -26.31 25.14
CA GLN A 375 2.01 -25.80 26.52
C GLN A 375 0.62 -25.23 26.78
N ASN A 376 -0.05 -24.76 25.73
CA ASN A 376 -1.35 -24.11 25.81
C ASN A 376 -2.33 -24.89 24.95
N SER A 377 -3.37 -25.47 25.56
CA SER A 377 -4.41 -26.25 24.88
C SER A 377 -5.00 -25.45 23.70
N GLU A 378 -4.54 -25.67 22.47
CA GLU A 378 -4.98 -24.97 21.25
C GLU A 378 -4.98 -23.42 21.29
N SER A 379 -4.57 -22.74 22.38
CA SER A 379 -5.12 -21.39 22.63
C SER A 379 -4.29 -20.22 22.14
N ASP A 380 -2.96 -20.26 22.06
CA ASP A 380 -2.19 -19.02 21.88
C ASP A 380 -1.94 -18.66 20.42
N TRP A 381 -1.59 -19.65 19.60
CA TRP A 381 -1.44 -19.42 18.17
C TRP A 381 -2.78 -19.14 17.51
N GLU A 382 -3.81 -19.91 17.88
CA GLU A 382 -5.17 -19.67 17.42
C GLU A 382 -5.73 -18.38 18.00
N ALA A 383 -5.45 -18.01 19.26
CA ALA A 383 -5.83 -16.69 19.78
C ALA A 383 -5.10 -15.56 19.05
N TRP A 384 -3.81 -15.71 18.71
CA TRP A 384 -3.11 -14.73 17.89
C TRP A 384 -3.77 -14.61 16.51
N GLN A 385 -4.10 -15.72 15.87
CA GLN A 385 -4.82 -15.71 14.60
C GLN A 385 -6.18 -15.04 14.76
N GLN A 386 -7.01 -15.46 15.71
CA GLN A 386 -8.32 -14.84 15.96
C GLN A 386 -8.17 -13.34 16.26
N THR A 387 -7.13 -12.93 16.99
CA THR A 387 -6.83 -11.53 17.27
C THR A 387 -6.44 -10.79 15.99
N ALA A 388 -5.55 -11.33 15.16
CA ALA A 388 -5.18 -10.76 13.88
C ALA A 388 -6.37 -10.71 12.90
N GLY A 389 -7.26 -11.69 12.98
CA GLY A 389 -8.52 -11.73 12.26
C GLY A 389 -9.45 -10.61 12.71
N ASN A 390 -9.58 -10.35 14.02
CA ASN A 390 -10.47 -9.34 14.58
C ASN A 390 -9.90 -7.91 14.56
N TYR A 391 -8.57 -7.79 14.60
CA TYR A 391 -7.81 -6.54 14.71
C TYR A 391 -6.62 -6.57 13.74
N PRO A 392 -6.88 -6.62 12.43
CA PRO A 392 -5.81 -6.78 11.48
C PRO A 392 -4.97 -5.51 11.39
N VAL A 393 -3.68 -5.69 11.20
CA VAL A 393 -2.66 -4.65 11.04
C VAL A 393 -2.08 -4.71 9.64
N VAL A 394 -1.42 -3.63 9.21
CA VAL A 394 -0.74 -3.63 7.91
C VAL A 394 0.55 -4.45 7.99
N VAL A 395 0.63 -5.52 7.20
CA VAL A 395 1.75 -6.48 7.19
C VAL A 395 2.71 -6.29 6.01
N ASN A 396 2.24 -5.67 4.92
CA ASN A 396 3.07 -5.37 3.74
C ASN A 396 2.62 -4.04 3.13
N ARG A 397 3.56 -3.28 2.55
CA ARG A 397 3.31 -1.98 1.93
C ARG A 397 4.03 -1.84 0.58
N THR A 398 3.42 -1.11 -0.33
CA THR A 398 4.05 -0.60 -1.56
C THR A 398 4.13 0.93 -1.50
N LEU A 399 5.34 1.45 -1.43
CA LEU A 399 5.65 2.85 -1.20
C LEU A 399 6.14 3.53 -2.47
N PHE A 400 5.71 4.75 -2.73
CA PHE A 400 6.24 5.59 -3.80
C PHE A 400 6.69 6.92 -3.22
N SER A 401 7.79 7.50 -3.72
CA SER A 401 8.29 8.75 -3.16
C SER A 401 7.30 9.89 -3.37
N ILE A 402 7.12 10.71 -2.34
CA ILE A 402 6.10 11.77 -2.31
C ILE A 402 6.37 12.90 -3.32
N HIS A 403 7.63 13.13 -3.70
CA HIS A 403 7.97 14.13 -4.72
C HIS A 403 7.31 13.85 -6.08
N ASN A 404 6.96 12.58 -6.37
CA ASN A 404 6.27 12.21 -7.61
C ASN A 404 4.84 12.77 -7.72
N LEU A 405 4.26 13.22 -6.60
CA LEU A 405 2.94 13.87 -6.59
C LEU A 405 3.02 15.34 -7.02
N ILE A 406 4.20 15.96 -7.01
CA ILE A 406 4.41 17.38 -7.31
C ILE A 406 4.75 17.55 -8.81
N LYS A 407 3.74 17.43 -9.68
CA LYS A 407 3.97 17.47 -11.14
C LYS A 407 4.20 18.88 -11.70
N ASN A 408 3.44 19.87 -11.20
CA ASN A 408 3.36 21.20 -11.81
C ASN A 408 4.47 22.17 -11.33
N LYS A 409 5.42 21.71 -10.50
CA LYS A 409 6.48 22.53 -9.88
C LYS A 409 7.82 21.79 -9.94
N PRO A 410 8.49 21.78 -11.11
CA PRO A 410 9.66 20.93 -11.33
C PRO A 410 10.85 21.25 -10.43
N THR A 411 11.06 22.52 -10.08
CA THR A 411 12.12 22.96 -9.16
C THR A 411 11.89 22.44 -7.73
N VAL A 412 10.67 22.65 -7.20
CA VAL A 412 10.24 22.11 -5.89
C VAL A 412 10.36 20.60 -5.86
N ARG A 413 9.88 19.92 -6.91
CA ARG A 413 9.95 18.46 -7.04
C ARG A 413 11.40 17.97 -6.95
N GLU A 414 12.30 18.57 -7.72
CA GLU A 414 13.71 18.15 -7.78
C GLU A 414 14.43 18.41 -6.46
N HIS A 415 14.18 19.56 -5.81
CA HIS A 415 14.79 19.86 -4.52
C HIS A 415 14.26 18.95 -3.40
N LEU A 416 12.95 18.68 -3.39
CA LEU A 416 12.35 17.72 -2.47
C LEU A 416 12.90 16.31 -2.68
N ARG A 417 13.08 15.87 -3.94
CA ARG A 417 13.73 14.58 -4.25
C ARG A 417 15.11 14.49 -3.62
N LYS A 418 15.97 15.50 -3.80
CA LYS A 418 17.32 15.55 -3.19
C LYS A 418 17.26 15.52 -1.66
N THR A 419 16.32 16.25 -1.09
CA THR A 419 16.11 16.31 0.38
C THR A 419 15.73 14.93 0.92
N ILE A 420 14.77 14.25 0.27
CA ILE A 420 14.35 12.89 0.63
C ILE A 420 15.50 11.89 0.46
N GLU A 421 16.24 11.95 -0.65
CA GLU A 421 17.37 11.04 -0.87
C GLU A 421 18.46 11.20 0.19
N PHE A 422 18.83 12.44 0.52
CA PHE A 422 19.78 12.70 1.60
C PHE A 422 19.26 12.18 2.94
N TYR A 423 18.02 12.52 3.29
CA TYR A 423 17.40 12.12 4.54
C TYR A 423 17.36 10.59 4.68
N LEU A 424 16.96 9.88 3.63
CA LEU A 424 16.95 8.42 3.61
C LEU A 424 18.36 7.84 3.72
N GLN A 425 19.39 8.49 3.15
CA GLN A 425 20.77 8.01 3.20
C GLN A 425 21.48 8.25 4.53
N LYS A 426 21.16 9.35 5.20
CA LYS A 426 21.89 9.82 6.38
C LYS A 426 21.08 9.68 7.67
N GLY A 427 19.76 9.51 7.58
CA GLY A 427 18.85 9.48 8.72
C GLY A 427 18.66 10.82 9.44
N VAL A 428 19.22 11.89 8.88
CA VAL A 428 19.15 13.27 9.40
C VAL A 428 18.76 14.22 8.28
N MET A 429 18.04 15.28 8.62
CA MET A 429 17.62 16.29 7.65
C MET A 429 18.84 17.07 7.13
N PRO A 430 18.93 17.32 5.82
CA PRO A 430 20.06 18.05 5.26
C PRO A 430 20.01 19.55 5.57
N THR A 431 21.19 20.15 5.63
CA THR A 431 21.41 21.58 5.41
C THR A 431 21.45 21.91 3.91
N LEU A 432 21.24 23.17 3.54
CA LEU A 432 21.35 23.60 2.16
C LEU A 432 22.77 23.39 1.61
N ALA A 433 23.79 23.63 2.44
CA ALA A 433 25.19 23.40 2.08
C ALA A 433 25.47 21.93 1.72
N GLU A 434 24.88 20.96 2.44
CA GLU A 434 25.03 19.54 2.16
C GLU A 434 24.35 19.10 0.85
N LEU A 435 23.20 19.67 0.51
CA LEU A 435 22.53 19.39 -0.77
C LEU A 435 23.27 19.99 -1.97
N ASN A 436 23.95 21.11 -1.77
CA ASN A 436 24.78 21.77 -2.78
C ASN A 436 26.19 21.17 -2.88
N GLY A 437 26.66 20.54 -1.80
CA GLY A 437 27.99 19.97 -1.66
C GLY A 437 28.12 18.58 -2.28
N ARG A 438 28.68 18.52 -3.50
CA ARG A 438 28.94 17.30 -4.31
C ARG A 438 27.69 16.50 -4.70
N SER A 439 27.62 16.15 -5.98
CA SER A 439 26.67 15.19 -6.52
C SER A 439 26.74 13.89 -5.70
N ILE A 440 25.68 13.61 -4.94
CA ILE A 440 25.42 12.27 -4.42
C ILE A 440 25.49 11.34 -5.63
N GLY A 441 26.49 10.46 -5.67
CA GLY A 441 26.72 9.59 -6.82
C GLY A 441 25.42 8.89 -7.19
N ARG A 442 24.93 9.09 -8.42
CA ARG A 442 23.73 8.41 -8.93
C ARG A 442 23.97 6.91 -8.79
N SER A 443 23.41 6.31 -7.74
CA SER A 443 23.43 4.87 -7.56
C SER A 443 22.54 4.29 -8.65
N SER A 444 23.07 3.33 -9.44
CA SER A 444 22.30 2.62 -10.46
C SER A 444 21.21 1.80 -9.76
N LEU A 445 19.94 2.13 -10.02
CA LEU A 445 18.77 1.63 -9.29
C LEU A 445 18.19 0.38 -9.96
N ILE A 446 18.04 -0.70 -9.19
CA ILE A 446 17.30 -1.91 -9.59
C ILE A 446 16.01 -1.97 -8.74
N PRO A 447 14.81 -2.05 -9.34
CA PRO A 447 13.55 -2.19 -8.61
C PRO A 447 13.34 -3.62 -8.07
N PRO A 448 12.83 -3.80 -6.83
CA PRO A 448 12.45 -5.11 -6.31
C PRO A 448 11.12 -5.59 -6.92
N LYS A 449 11.05 -6.89 -7.23
CA LYS A 449 9.89 -7.57 -7.84
C LYS A 449 8.83 -7.90 -6.76
N PRO A 450 7.54 -7.57 -6.93
CA PRO A 450 6.48 -7.97 -6.00
C PRO A 450 6.19 -9.48 -6.06
N GLN A 451 5.83 -10.09 -4.92
CA GLN A 451 5.36 -11.48 -4.80
C GLN A 451 3.82 -11.51 -4.57
N GLY A 452 3.07 -12.31 -5.34
CA GLY A 452 1.63 -12.11 -5.61
C GLY A 452 0.64 -13.18 -5.11
N PRO A 453 -0.57 -13.28 -5.70
CA PRO A 453 -1.33 -14.52 -5.90
C PRO A 453 -1.02 -15.13 -7.29
N ILE A 454 -1.31 -16.42 -7.52
CA ILE A 454 -1.04 -17.25 -8.73
C ILE A 454 0.00 -16.65 -9.70
N ILE A 455 1.21 -17.21 -9.70
CA ILE A 455 2.33 -16.77 -10.56
C ILE A 455 1.84 -16.53 -11.99
N GLY A 456 1.83 -15.27 -12.43
CA GLY A 456 1.47 -14.89 -13.80
C GLY A 456 0.04 -14.39 -14.01
N LEU A 457 -0.86 -14.49 -13.03
CA LEU A 457 -2.20 -13.87 -13.14
C LEU A 457 -2.12 -12.33 -13.20
N ASP A 458 -1.02 -11.76 -12.72
CA ASP A 458 -0.64 -10.36 -12.80
C ASP A 458 -0.10 -9.94 -14.18
N VAL A 459 0.15 -10.89 -15.08
CA VAL A 459 0.66 -10.60 -16.42
C VAL A 459 -0.49 -10.47 -17.41
N VAL A 460 -1.45 -11.40 -17.37
CA VAL A 460 -2.54 -11.50 -18.35
C VAL A 460 -3.70 -10.57 -17.98
N GLY A 461 -4.11 -9.72 -18.91
CA GLY A 461 -5.10 -8.65 -18.69
C GLY A 461 -4.48 -7.34 -18.17
N CYS A 462 -3.18 -7.32 -17.88
CA CYS A 462 -2.46 -6.11 -17.49
C CYS A 462 -1.95 -5.33 -18.70
N GLY A 463 -1.86 -4.03 -18.45
CA GLY A 463 -1.20 -3.06 -19.31
C GLY A 463 0.30 -3.28 -19.44
N TYR A 464 0.84 -3.17 -20.64
CA TYR A 464 2.26 -3.34 -20.93
C TYR A 464 2.76 -2.30 -21.94
N ASP A 465 4.00 -1.86 -21.78
CA ASP A 465 4.71 -1.03 -22.75
C ASP A 465 5.64 -1.89 -23.60
N LEU A 466 5.38 -1.95 -24.92
CA LEU A 466 6.18 -2.74 -25.88
C LEU A 466 7.59 -2.16 -26.07
N LEU A 467 7.79 -0.86 -25.85
CA LEU A 467 9.11 -0.22 -26.07
C LEU A 467 10.17 -0.71 -25.07
N LEU A 468 9.76 -1.35 -23.97
CA LEU A 468 10.66 -1.94 -22.97
C LEU A 468 10.99 -3.42 -23.23
N MET A 469 10.41 -4.06 -24.25
CA MET A 469 10.54 -5.52 -24.48
C MET A 469 11.47 -5.91 -25.63
N GLU A 470 11.97 -4.96 -26.41
CA GLU A 470 12.92 -5.27 -27.48
C GLU A 470 14.32 -5.45 -26.87
N ILE A 471 14.76 -6.70 -26.67
CA ILE A 471 16.18 -7.03 -26.46
C ILE A 471 16.88 -6.79 -27.81
N THR A 472 17.14 -5.52 -28.10
CA THR A 472 17.81 -5.09 -29.33
C THR A 472 19.28 -4.82 -29.10
N SER A 473 19.70 -4.74 -27.83
CA SER A 473 21.08 -4.44 -27.46
C SER A 473 21.65 -5.39 -26.40
N VAL A 474 22.98 -5.46 -26.38
CA VAL A 474 23.77 -6.14 -25.32
C VAL A 474 23.47 -5.53 -23.94
N GLU A 475 23.09 -4.26 -23.87
CA GLU A 475 22.71 -3.58 -22.62
C GLU A 475 21.39 -4.14 -22.05
N ASP A 476 20.44 -4.49 -22.91
CA ASP A 476 19.16 -5.10 -22.52
C ASP A 476 19.36 -6.52 -21.98
N TYR A 477 20.32 -7.27 -22.54
CA TYR A 477 20.77 -8.55 -22.02
C TYR A 477 21.34 -8.42 -20.59
N PHE A 478 22.09 -7.36 -20.30
CA PHE A 478 22.62 -7.09 -18.95
C PHE A 478 21.55 -6.70 -17.94
N ARG A 479 20.60 -5.84 -18.35
CA ARG A 479 19.45 -5.50 -17.50
C ARG A 479 18.66 -6.75 -17.11
N TRP A 480 18.53 -7.70 -18.02
CA TRP A 480 17.80 -8.93 -17.79
C TRP A 480 18.56 -9.95 -16.92
N THR A 481 19.85 -10.21 -17.19
CA THR A 481 20.67 -11.23 -16.50
C THR A 481 20.97 -10.93 -15.03
N THR A 482 20.91 -9.67 -14.60
CA THR A 482 21.04 -9.29 -13.17
C THR A 482 19.92 -9.83 -12.27
N THR A 483 18.83 -10.36 -12.86
CA THR A 483 17.68 -10.93 -12.14
C THR A 483 17.77 -12.45 -11.92
N VAL A 484 18.80 -13.11 -12.45
CA VAL A 484 18.93 -14.59 -12.42
C VAL A 484 19.90 -15.01 -11.32
N THR A 485 19.48 -15.94 -10.46
CA THR A 485 20.36 -16.58 -9.48
C THR A 485 21.27 -17.59 -10.19
N VAL A 486 22.55 -17.25 -10.35
CA VAL A 486 23.54 -18.16 -10.94
C VAL A 486 24.02 -19.14 -9.87
N ARG A 487 23.72 -20.42 -10.04
CA ARG A 487 24.39 -21.50 -9.31
C ARG A 487 25.42 -22.14 -10.24
N GLU A 488 26.70 -22.01 -9.90
CA GLU A 488 27.78 -22.70 -10.62
C GLU A 488 27.90 -24.13 -10.07
N SER A 489 27.58 -25.15 -10.89
CA SER A 489 27.92 -26.54 -10.59
C SER A 489 29.30 -26.87 -11.16
N GLY A 490 30.22 -27.30 -10.29
CA GLY A 490 31.59 -27.62 -10.67
C GLY A 490 31.67 -28.89 -11.53
N GLY A 491 32.05 -28.72 -12.81
CA GLY A 491 32.44 -29.80 -13.72
C GLY A 491 33.95 -30.07 -13.65
N TRP A 492 34.32 -31.32 -13.88
CA TRP A 492 35.64 -31.93 -13.68
C TRP A 492 36.78 -31.45 -14.61
N LEU A 493 36.52 -30.57 -15.58
CA LEU A 493 37.53 -30.17 -16.59
C LEU A 493 38.31 -28.87 -16.30
N GLY A 494 38.43 -28.46 -15.03
CA GLY A 494 39.53 -27.56 -14.63
C GLY A 494 39.45 -26.09 -15.05
N ILE A 495 38.25 -25.52 -15.17
CA ILE A 495 38.09 -24.06 -15.37
C ILE A 495 38.08 -23.35 -14.01
N GLY A 496 39.02 -22.42 -13.83
CA GLY A 496 39.42 -21.84 -12.55
C GLY A 496 38.34 -21.04 -11.81
N ARG A 497 38.37 -21.15 -10.47
CA ARG A 497 37.61 -20.33 -9.53
C ARG A 497 38.06 -18.87 -9.58
N ARG A 498 37.20 -17.99 -10.11
CA ARG A 498 37.13 -16.59 -9.69
C ARG A 498 35.67 -16.18 -9.56
N ARG A 499 35.25 -15.89 -8.32
CA ARG A 499 34.01 -15.14 -8.05
C ARG A 499 34.20 -13.74 -8.62
N SER A 500 33.72 -13.48 -9.83
CA SER A 500 33.42 -12.12 -10.26
C SER A 500 31.90 -11.97 -10.30
N GLN A 501 31.38 -10.91 -9.67
CA GLN A 501 30.09 -10.39 -10.12
C GLN A 501 30.25 -10.11 -11.62
N LYS A 502 29.36 -10.66 -12.46
CA LYS A 502 29.34 -10.34 -13.89
C LYS A 502 28.99 -8.86 -14.04
N THR A 503 30.00 -8.00 -13.99
CA THR A 503 29.85 -6.61 -14.42
C THR A 503 29.74 -6.61 -15.93
N VAL A 504 29.01 -5.64 -16.49
CA VAL A 504 29.00 -5.37 -17.94
C VAL A 504 30.43 -5.38 -18.48
N THR A 505 31.37 -4.79 -17.73
CA THR A 505 32.79 -4.79 -18.03
C THR A 505 33.41 -6.17 -18.20
N GLU A 506 33.08 -7.16 -17.36
CA GLU A 506 33.63 -8.52 -17.47
C GLU A 506 33.13 -9.24 -18.72
N PHE A 507 31.87 -9.03 -19.10
CA PHE A 507 31.38 -9.55 -20.38
C PHE A 507 32.05 -8.88 -21.56
N TYR A 508 32.13 -7.55 -21.58
CA TYR A 508 32.80 -6.83 -22.65
C TYR A 508 34.27 -7.24 -22.75
N ARG A 509 34.93 -7.45 -21.60
CA ARG A 509 36.28 -8.00 -21.53
C ARG A 509 36.35 -9.38 -22.16
N ARG A 510 35.49 -10.33 -21.76
CA ARG A 510 35.51 -11.70 -22.32
C ARG A 510 35.16 -11.75 -23.81
N PHE A 511 34.13 -11.01 -24.22
CA PHE A 511 33.58 -11.02 -25.57
C PHE A 511 34.47 -10.26 -26.57
N TYR A 512 35.02 -9.10 -26.18
CA TYR A 512 35.79 -8.25 -27.08
C TYR A 512 37.30 -8.29 -26.85
N GLN A 513 37.79 -8.51 -25.62
CA GLN A 513 39.22 -8.43 -25.29
C GLN A 513 39.88 -9.81 -25.15
N ASP A 514 39.23 -10.77 -24.51
CA ASP A 514 39.86 -12.05 -24.16
C ASP A 514 39.65 -13.16 -25.20
N TYR A 515 39.18 -12.81 -26.41
CA TYR A 515 38.95 -13.78 -27.49
C TYR A 515 38.08 -14.97 -27.06
N TYR A 516 36.93 -14.73 -26.42
CA TYR A 516 35.92 -15.78 -26.23
C TYR A 516 34.72 -15.57 -27.15
N ASN A 517 34.16 -16.66 -27.64
CA ASN A 517 32.85 -16.72 -28.26
C ASN A 517 31.82 -17.20 -27.26
N LEU A 518 30.68 -16.52 -27.23
CA LEU A 518 29.57 -16.87 -26.35
C LEU A 518 28.56 -17.72 -27.12
N VAL A 519 28.21 -18.86 -26.54
CA VAL A 519 27.02 -19.63 -26.91
C VAL A 519 25.96 -19.41 -25.84
N LEU A 520 24.84 -18.81 -26.25
CA LEU A 520 23.65 -18.67 -25.42
C LEU A 520 22.66 -19.78 -25.76
N ARG A 521 22.27 -20.56 -24.75
CA ARG A 521 21.11 -21.44 -24.87
C ARG A 521 20.02 -20.99 -23.92
N MET A 522 18.82 -20.91 -24.48
CA MET A 522 17.60 -20.64 -23.73
C MET A 522 16.76 -21.90 -23.77
N LYS A 523 16.42 -22.42 -22.59
CA LYS A 523 15.44 -23.49 -22.44
C LYS A 523 14.22 -22.94 -21.72
N GLN A 524 13.07 -23.03 -22.36
CA GLN A 524 11.79 -22.65 -21.79
C GLN A 524 10.99 -23.92 -21.51
N ILE A 525 10.35 -23.96 -20.34
CA ILE A 525 9.39 -25.01 -19.97
C ILE A 525 8.08 -24.29 -19.68
N GLY A 526 7.09 -24.44 -20.56
CA GLY A 526 5.73 -23.99 -20.29
C GLY A 526 5.00 -24.99 -19.41
N TRP A 527 4.45 -24.54 -18.28
CA TRP A 527 3.60 -25.35 -17.41
C TRP A 527 2.13 -25.20 -17.78
N TYR A 528 1.69 -23.98 -18.10
CA TYR A 528 0.32 -23.68 -18.52
C TYR A 528 0.27 -22.36 -19.30
N THR A 529 -0.82 -22.14 -20.03
CA THR A 529 -1.09 -20.87 -20.72
C THR A 529 -2.24 -20.18 -20.00
N LEU A 530 -2.05 -18.91 -19.65
CA LEU A 530 -3.14 -18.04 -19.22
C LEU A 530 -3.61 -17.23 -20.43
N SER A 531 -4.91 -17.21 -20.67
CA SER A 531 -5.52 -16.46 -21.76
C SER A 531 -6.76 -15.73 -21.26
N VAL A 532 -6.92 -14.50 -21.72
CA VAL A 532 -8.18 -13.76 -21.65
C VAL A 532 -9.06 -14.20 -22.82
N THR A 533 -10.36 -14.37 -22.57
CA THR A 533 -11.32 -14.62 -23.65
C THR A 533 -11.30 -13.48 -24.67
N ALA A 534 -11.02 -13.81 -25.94
CA ALA A 534 -10.94 -12.83 -27.02
C ALA A 534 -12.29 -12.14 -27.31
N TYR A 535 -13.41 -12.79 -26.97
CA TYR A 535 -14.74 -12.20 -27.06
C TYR A 535 -15.76 -12.93 -26.16
N PRO A 536 -16.67 -12.20 -25.45
CA PRO A 536 -16.60 -10.75 -25.27
C PRO A 536 -15.33 -10.39 -24.49
N TYR A 537 -14.73 -9.24 -24.81
CA TYR A 537 -13.63 -8.73 -24.01
C TYR A 537 -14.10 -8.60 -22.55
N PRO A 538 -13.27 -8.97 -21.57
CA PRO A 538 -13.62 -8.74 -20.18
C PRO A 538 -13.89 -7.26 -19.96
N LYS A 539 -14.78 -6.97 -19.03
CA LYS A 539 -14.98 -5.59 -18.58
C LYS A 539 -13.65 -5.06 -18.04
N LEU A 540 -13.29 -3.84 -18.44
CA LEU A 540 -12.14 -3.16 -17.88
C LEU A 540 -12.27 -3.10 -16.35
N ASN A 541 -11.13 -3.21 -15.66
CA ASN A 541 -11.08 -2.93 -14.23
C ASN A 541 -11.74 -1.55 -13.98
N PRO A 542 -12.61 -1.38 -12.96
CA PRO A 542 -13.29 -0.11 -12.70
C PRO A 542 -12.36 1.11 -12.63
N ILE A 543 -11.14 0.94 -12.14
CA ILE A 543 -10.10 1.97 -12.10
C ILE A 543 -9.61 2.29 -13.51
N ALA A 544 -9.27 1.28 -14.32
CA ALA A 544 -8.86 1.46 -15.71
C ALA A 544 -9.97 2.09 -16.56
N GLN A 545 -11.22 1.67 -16.36
CA GLN A 545 -12.39 2.27 -17.01
C GLN A 545 -12.57 3.74 -16.59
N THR A 546 -12.39 4.06 -15.31
CA THR A 546 -12.47 5.44 -14.81
C THR A 546 -11.34 6.29 -15.38
N ALA A 547 -10.10 5.76 -15.41
CA ALA A 547 -8.96 6.40 -16.03
C ALA A 547 -9.22 6.70 -17.51
N PHE A 548 -9.70 5.70 -18.24
CA PHE A 548 -10.03 5.81 -19.66
C PHE A 548 -11.12 6.85 -19.91
N ASN A 549 -12.17 6.86 -19.09
CA ASN A 549 -13.27 7.83 -19.21
C ASN A 549 -12.84 9.26 -18.86
N ASN A 550 -11.75 9.43 -18.11
CA ASN A 550 -11.19 10.72 -17.74
C ASN A 550 -10.16 11.24 -18.76
N LEU A 551 -9.79 10.43 -19.78
CA LEU A 551 -8.94 10.91 -20.86
C LEU A 551 -9.66 11.97 -21.69
N PRO A 552 -8.96 13.01 -22.16
CA PRO A 552 -9.52 13.96 -23.12
C PRO A 552 -10.08 13.25 -24.35
N THR A 553 -11.27 13.66 -24.82
CA THR A 553 -11.89 13.04 -26.00
C THR A 553 -11.13 13.32 -27.30
N ASN A 554 -10.37 14.42 -27.34
CA ASN A 554 -9.46 14.76 -28.42
C ASN A 554 -8.05 14.93 -27.86
N PHE A 555 -7.04 14.44 -28.57
CA PHE A 555 -5.65 14.66 -28.19
C PHE A 555 -5.23 16.11 -28.51
N ASP A 556 -4.74 16.82 -27.49
CA ASP A 556 -4.05 18.12 -27.58
C ASP A 556 -2.69 17.98 -26.89
N ILE A 557 -1.65 18.63 -27.40
CA ILE A 557 -0.31 18.64 -26.81
C ILE A 557 -0.32 19.19 -25.37
N LYS A 558 -1.29 20.05 -25.03
CA LYS A 558 -1.48 20.55 -23.66
C LYS A 558 -1.87 19.44 -22.68
N ASP A 559 -2.51 18.40 -23.17
CA ASP A 559 -2.95 17.25 -22.37
C ASP A 559 -1.98 16.07 -22.46
N LEU A 560 -0.83 16.22 -23.14
CA LEU A 560 0.16 15.18 -23.34
C LEU A 560 0.53 14.47 -22.03
N GLN A 561 0.65 15.22 -20.93
CA GLN A 561 0.99 14.66 -19.63
C GLN A 561 -0.05 13.66 -19.10
N ILE A 562 -1.35 13.90 -19.37
CA ILE A 562 -2.43 12.99 -18.95
C ILE A 562 -2.35 11.69 -19.73
N TRP A 563 -2.05 11.76 -21.03
CA TRP A 563 -1.83 10.59 -21.88
C TRP A 563 -0.58 9.82 -21.49
N GLU A 564 0.54 10.52 -21.26
CA GLU A 564 1.78 9.91 -20.77
C GLU A 564 1.57 9.23 -19.42
N ASP A 565 0.87 9.87 -18.48
CA ASP A 565 0.53 9.27 -17.19
C ASP A 565 -0.30 7.99 -17.38
N PHE A 566 -1.30 8.02 -18.27
CA PHE A 566 -2.11 6.85 -18.58
C PHE A 566 -1.25 5.71 -19.14
N PHE A 567 -0.39 5.98 -20.13
CA PHE A 567 0.46 4.95 -20.73
C PHE A 567 1.55 4.45 -19.79
N ASN A 568 2.13 5.32 -18.95
CA ASN A 568 3.11 4.91 -17.95
C ASN A 568 2.53 3.96 -16.91
N ILE A 569 1.21 4.02 -16.67
CA ILE A 569 0.54 3.28 -15.61
C ILE A 569 -0.20 2.05 -16.14
N PHE A 570 -0.86 2.17 -17.29
CA PHE A 570 -1.64 1.10 -17.93
C PHE A 570 -0.98 0.55 -19.18
N GLY A 571 0.24 0.95 -19.51
CA GLY A 571 0.90 0.56 -20.76
C GLY A 571 0.16 1.03 -22.00
N THR A 572 0.68 0.61 -23.16
CA THR A 572 0.10 0.87 -24.48
C THR A 572 -0.64 -0.36 -25.03
N HIS A 573 -0.38 -1.54 -24.46
CA HIS A 573 -0.91 -2.83 -24.91
C HIS A 573 -1.49 -3.62 -23.73
N VAL A 574 -2.34 -4.60 -24.00
CA VAL A 574 -2.84 -5.54 -22.99
C VAL A 574 -2.36 -6.95 -23.34
N VAL A 575 -1.82 -7.66 -22.35
CA VAL A 575 -1.40 -9.04 -22.55
C VAL A 575 -2.65 -9.94 -22.55
N VAL A 576 -3.07 -10.40 -23.72
CA VAL A 576 -4.27 -11.26 -23.86
C VAL A 576 -3.98 -12.74 -23.65
N SER A 577 -2.72 -13.16 -23.73
CA SER A 577 -2.29 -14.53 -23.46
C SER A 577 -0.82 -14.54 -23.04
N SER A 578 -0.45 -15.41 -22.11
CA SER A 578 0.94 -15.62 -21.70
C SER A 578 1.18 -17.09 -21.33
N ASN A 579 2.34 -17.61 -21.73
CA ASN A 579 2.80 -18.93 -21.32
C ASN A 579 3.54 -18.81 -19.99
N MET A 580 3.01 -19.46 -18.96
CA MET A 580 3.62 -19.51 -17.64
C MET A 580 4.51 -20.72 -17.53
N GLY A 581 5.70 -20.50 -16.97
CA GLY A 581 6.73 -21.51 -17.02
C GLY A 581 8.05 -21.06 -16.41
N GLY A 582 9.02 -21.95 -16.47
CA GLY A 582 10.41 -21.65 -16.17
C GLY A 582 11.20 -21.31 -17.44
N GLN A 583 12.14 -20.39 -17.32
CA GLN A 583 13.13 -20.12 -18.36
C GLN A 583 14.52 -20.20 -17.73
N VAL A 584 15.40 -20.97 -18.36
CA VAL A 584 16.81 -21.05 -17.98
C VAL A 584 17.64 -20.57 -19.16
N TRP A 585 18.60 -19.70 -18.86
CA TRP A 585 19.66 -19.34 -19.80
C TRP A 585 20.94 -19.99 -19.34
N ALA A 586 21.54 -20.78 -20.23
CA ALA A 586 22.88 -21.30 -20.06
C ALA A 586 23.82 -20.46 -20.94
N GLU A 587 24.86 -19.93 -20.32
CA GLU A 587 25.95 -19.25 -21.01
C GLU A 587 27.16 -20.17 -21.04
N THR A 588 27.65 -20.48 -22.24
CA THR A 588 28.91 -21.20 -22.42
C THR A 588 29.89 -20.32 -23.19
N TRP A 589 31.07 -20.13 -22.61
CA TRP A 589 32.13 -19.32 -23.20
C TRP A 589 33.22 -20.25 -23.75
N TYR A 590 33.51 -20.13 -25.05
CA TYR A 590 34.55 -20.87 -25.75
C TYR A 590 35.68 -19.94 -26.13
N GLU A 591 36.94 -20.37 -26.01
CA GLU A 591 38.04 -19.62 -26.61
C GLU A 591 37.87 -19.58 -28.13
N LYS A 592 38.21 -18.45 -28.75
CA LYS A 592 37.99 -18.22 -30.19
C LYS A 592 38.77 -19.21 -31.05
N CYS A 593 39.91 -19.72 -30.57
CA CYS A 593 40.68 -20.79 -31.23
C CYS A 593 39.84 -22.05 -31.46
N LEU A 594 39.00 -22.47 -30.50
CA LEU A 594 38.11 -23.63 -30.66
C LEU A 594 37.12 -23.45 -31.81
N THR A 595 36.70 -22.21 -32.07
CA THR A 595 35.78 -21.92 -33.20
C THR A 595 36.48 -21.79 -34.54
N TYR A 596 37.80 -21.65 -34.55
CA TYR A 596 38.61 -21.70 -35.77
C TYR A 596 39.02 -23.14 -36.10
N GLU A 597 39.23 -23.97 -35.08
CA GLU A 597 39.67 -25.36 -35.24
C GLU A 597 38.51 -26.34 -35.49
N HIS A 598 37.30 -26.00 -35.03
CA HIS A 598 36.14 -26.87 -35.14
C HIS A 598 34.98 -26.22 -35.90
N THR A 599 34.20 -27.05 -36.59
CA THR A 599 33.02 -26.59 -37.32
C THR A 599 31.89 -26.21 -36.38
N GLN A 600 30.99 -25.33 -36.84
CA GLN A 600 29.79 -24.97 -36.07
C GLN A 600 28.96 -26.19 -35.67
N THR A 601 28.90 -27.21 -36.53
CA THR A 601 28.21 -28.48 -36.24
C THR A 601 28.84 -29.17 -35.03
N TRP A 602 30.17 -29.31 -35.00
CA TRP A 602 30.88 -29.91 -33.87
C TRP A 602 30.66 -29.11 -32.58
N ILE A 603 30.73 -27.78 -32.63
CA ILE A 603 30.46 -26.92 -31.47
C ILE A 603 29.03 -27.13 -30.96
N ASN A 604 28.05 -27.17 -31.87
CA ASN A 604 26.65 -27.39 -31.52
C ASN A 604 26.42 -28.78 -30.88
N GLU A 605 27.13 -29.81 -31.36
CA GLU A 605 27.13 -31.16 -30.79
C GLU A 605 27.74 -31.18 -29.38
N GLN A 606 28.88 -30.52 -29.17
CA GLN A 606 29.49 -30.45 -27.83
C GLN A 606 28.61 -29.71 -26.83
N VAL A 607 27.97 -28.61 -27.24
CA VAL A 607 27.00 -27.90 -26.41
C VAL A 607 25.81 -28.81 -26.08
N ALA A 608 25.30 -29.57 -27.06
CA ALA A 608 24.18 -30.50 -26.87
C ALA A 608 24.54 -31.68 -25.94
N LEU A 609 25.79 -32.14 -25.95
CA LEU A 609 26.27 -33.17 -25.03
C LEU A 609 26.34 -32.65 -23.59
N HIS A 610 26.76 -31.40 -23.39
CA HIS A 610 26.78 -30.77 -22.07
C HIS A 610 25.36 -30.65 -21.48
N ASP A 611 24.36 -30.33 -22.33
CA ASP A 611 22.94 -30.26 -21.93
C ASP A 611 22.40 -31.58 -21.34
N SER A 612 22.97 -32.73 -21.73
CA SER A 612 22.53 -34.03 -21.20
C SER A 612 23.02 -34.30 -19.77
N PHE A 613 24.17 -33.73 -19.41
CA PHE A 613 24.73 -33.79 -18.05
C PHE A 613 23.97 -32.87 -17.09
N ASP A 614 23.57 -31.69 -17.54
CA ASP A 614 22.80 -30.73 -16.73
C ASP A 614 21.34 -31.17 -16.49
N GLN A 615 20.79 -32.05 -17.32
CA GLN A 615 19.47 -32.65 -17.08
C GLN A 615 19.44 -33.62 -15.89
N LEU A 616 20.57 -34.26 -15.56
CA LEU A 616 20.69 -35.15 -14.40
C LEU A 616 20.71 -34.36 -13.09
N SER A 617 21.38 -33.21 -13.05
CA SER A 617 21.43 -32.33 -11.88
C SER A 617 20.09 -31.59 -11.66
N ALA A 618 19.41 -31.16 -12.73
CA ALA A 618 18.09 -30.52 -12.63
C ALA A 618 16.99 -31.50 -12.18
N ARG A 619 17.05 -32.77 -12.58
CA ARG A 619 16.12 -33.81 -12.09
C ARG A 619 16.26 -34.07 -10.59
N GLN A 620 17.47 -34.00 -10.05
CA GLN A 620 17.69 -34.12 -8.60
C GLN A 620 17.09 -32.94 -7.82
N LEU A 621 17.18 -31.72 -8.36
CA LEU A 621 16.58 -30.51 -7.75
C LEU A 621 15.04 -30.54 -7.72
N LEU A 622 14.39 -31.04 -8.78
CA LEU A 622 12.93 -31.20 -8.81
C LEU A 622 12.41 -32.32 -7.90
N PHE A 623 13.25 -33.32 -7.58
CA PHE A 623 12.89 -34.40 -6.67
C PHE A 623 12.71 -33.89 -5.23
N PHE A 624 13.51 -32.91 -4.79
CA PHE A 624 13.42 -32.32 -3.46
C PHE A 624 12.21 -31.39 -3.25
N SER A 625 11.64 -30.80 -4.30
CA SER A 625 10.41 -30.00 -4.19
C SER A 625 9.12 -30.84 -4.17
N SER A 626 9.19 -32.13 -4.50
CA SER A 626 8.01 -33.02 -4.56
C SER A 626 7.70 -33.76 -3.25
N ILE A 627 8.57 -33.67 -2.24
CA ILE A 627 8.39 -34.42 -0.98
C ILE A 627 7.21 -33.87 -0.15
N ASP A 628 6.79 -32.62 -0.36
CA ASP A 628 5.62 -32.01 0.31
C ASP A 628 4.25 -32.47 -0.25
N GLU A 629 4.18 -33.05 -1.45
CA GLU A 629 2.90 -33.54 -2.00
C GLU A 629 2.49 -34.92 -1.46
N THR A 630 3.43 -35.68 -0.87
CA THR A 630 3.18 -37.03 -0.36
C THR A 630 2.36 -37.08 0.94
N VAL A 631 2.12 -35.95 1.60
CA VAL A 631 1.31 -35.89 2.84
C VAL A 631 -0.19 -35.71 2.57
N LEU A 632 -0.60 -35.38 1.33
CA LEU A 632 -2.01 -35.19 0.97
C LEU A 632 -2.70 -36.43 0.36
N GLN A 633 -2.04 -37.59 0.30
CA GLN A 633 -2.63 -38.83 -0.22
C GLN A 633 -3.10 -39.85 0.83
N TYR A 634 -3.00 -39.55 2.12
CA TYR A 634 -3.66 -40.34 3.19
C TYR A 634 -4.79 -39.56 3.85
N SER A 635 -5.77 -39.11 3.05
CA SER A 635 -7.15 -38.91 3.53
C SER A 635 -8.13 -39.08 2.36
N LYS A 636 -8.45 -40.35 2.07
CA LYS A 636 -9.72 -40.77 1.48
C LYS A 636 -10.19 -42.01 2.20
#